data_AF-A0A7J8SEX8-F1
#
_entry.id   AF-A0A7J8SEX8-F1
#
_cell.length_a   1.000
_cell.length_b   1.000
_cell.length_c   1.000
_cell.angle_alpha   90.00
_cell.angle_beta   90.00
_cell.angle_gamma   90.00
#
_symmetry.space_group_name_H-M   'P 1'
#
loop_
_entity.id
_entity.type
_entity.pdbx_description
1 polymer ?
#
loop_
_entity_poly.entity_id
_entity_poly.type
_entity_poly.pdbx_seq_one_letter_code
_entity_poly.pdbx_strand_id
1 'polypeptide(L)'
;MKFAVKAWSNGGARAGILHLGTSTIDTPSLLLSTRKGLPHFISPDLLSCLPSPEDSIQCLPEANSTNKIGASFETPCGRLLIKPVEYTEMISSTRPELWATLADEVPAWVSDKRNKTSVDRTIKWLDECISLSPASGAVFGAIVGGSSLEERRRCAQEVATRKVSGYWVGGLGLGESMDERPALLNAVIEALPEEKPRLICGLGLP
;
A
#
# COMPACT_ATOMS: atom_id res chain seq x y z
N MET A 1 11.45 13.53 -1.10
CA MET A 1 12.02 12.17 -1.27
C MET A 1 12.80 12.12 -2.57
N LYS A 2 13.93 11.41 -2.59
CA LYS A 2 14.68 11.08 -3.81
C LYS A 2 15.04 9.60 -3.80
N PHE A 3 14.92 8.92 -4.93
CA PHE A 3 15.34 7.53 -5.08
C PHE A 3 16.36 7.46 -6.21
N ALA A 4 17.46 6.74 -5.98
CA ALA A 4 18.52 6.55 -6.95
C ALA A 4 18.84 5.05 -7.04
N VAL A 5 18.76 4.49 -8.24
CA VAL A 5 19.19 3.11 -8.50
C VAL A 5 20.69 3.12 -8.76
N LYS A 6 21.43 2.29 -8.01
CA LYS A 6 22.89 2.15 -8.09
C LYS A 6 23.31 0.98 -8.98
N ALA A 7 22.55 -0.11 -8.97
CA ALA A 7 22.87 -1.33 -9.70
C ALA A 7 21.62 -2.08 -10.14
N TRP A 8 21.78 -2.84 -11.22
CA TRP A 8 20.75 -3.62 -11.89
C TRP A 8 21.26 -5.03 -12.14
N SER A 9 20.34 -6.00 -12.10
CA SER A 9 20.60 -7.36 -12.57
C SER A 9 19.77 -7.66 -13.82
N ASN A 10 20.24 -8.61 -14.64
CA ASN A 10 19.49 -9.10 -15.80
C ASN A 10 18.14 -9.74 -15.42
N GLY A 11 17.92 -10.08 -14.14
CA GLY A 11 16.68 -10.65 -13.61
C GLY A 11 15.73 -9.62 -12.99
N GLY A 12 15.93 -8.32 -13.22
CA GLY A 12 15.02 -7.26 -12.74
C GLY A 12 15.22 -6.82 -11.29
N ALA A 13 16.16 -7.44 -10.54
CA ALA A 13 16.53 -6.95 -9.22
C ALA A 13 17.29 -5.61 -9.31
N ARG A 14 17.03 -4.72 -8.35
CA ARG A 14 17.60 -3.37 -8.26
C ARG A 14 18.19 -3.15 -6.88
N ALA A 15 19.36 -2.53 -6.82
CA ALA A 15 19.93 -2.01 -5.59
C ALA A 15 20.07 -0.48 -5.70
N GLY A 16 19.77 0.26 -4.63
CA GLY A 16 19.66 1.71 -4.68
C GLY A 16 19.64 2.37 -3.31
N ILE A 17 19.53 3.71 -3.28
CA ILE A 17 19.30 4.47 -2.04
C ILE A 17 17.99 5.24 -2.15
N LEU A 18 17.22 5.17 -1.08
CA LEU A 18 16.05 6.01 -0.82
C LEU A 18 16.41 7.09 0.21
N HIS A 19 16.28 8.35 -0.18
CA HIS A 19 16.44 9.52 0.69
C HIS A 19 15.08 10.02 1.20
N LEU A 20 14.86 9.95 2.51
CA LEU A 20 13.67 10.42 3.22
C LEU A 20 14.09 11.47 4.25
N GLY A 21 13.77 12.74 4.01
CA GLY A 21 14.19 13.83 4.90
C GLY A 21 15.71 13.86 5.09
N THR A 22 16.16 13.67 6.32
CA THR A 22 17.57 13.56 6.73
C THR A 22 18.11 12.13 6.72
N SER A 23 17.25 11.15 6.51
CA SER A 23 17.54 9.72 6.60
C SER A 23 17.78 9.11 5.22
N THR A 24 18.57 8.04 5.18
CA THR A 24 18.85 7.27 3.97
C THR A 24 18.63 5.78 4.22
N ILE A 25 17.98 5.11 3.28
CA ILE A 25 17.70 3.67 3.34
C ILE A 25 18.32 3.03 2.11
N ASP A 26 19.23 2.07 2.30
CA ASP A 26 19.70 1.22 1.21
C ASP A 26 18.57 0.27 0.80
N THR A 27 18.46 0.00 -0.51
CA THR A 27 17.45 -0.90 -1.08
C THR A 27 18.14 -2.03 -1.83
N PRO A 28 17.63 -3.29 -1.78
CA PRO A 28 16.44 -3.72 -1.05
C PRO A 28 16.63 -3.69 0.48
N SER A 29 15.58 -3.34 1.21
CA SER A 29 15.55 -3.34 2.68
C SER A 29 14.25 -3.93 3.18
N LEU A 30 14.33 -4.67 4.27
CA LEU A 30 13.18 -5.14 5.03
C LEU A 30 12.80 -4.07 6.05
N LEU A 31 11.59 -3.52 5.92
CA LEU A 31 11.07 -2.58 6.91
C LEU A 31 10.43 -3.36 8.05
N LEU A 32 11.07 -3.33 9.22
CA LEU A 32 10.51 -3.91 10.43
C LEU A 32 9.46 -2.98 11.02
N SER A 33 8.27 -3.51 11.28
CA SER A 33 7.25 -2.79 12.05
C SER A 33 7.76 -2.59 13.47
N THR A 34 8.04 -1.34 13.84
CA THR A 34 8.39 -1.01 15.23
C THR A 34 7.24 -0.22 15.84
N ARG A 35 6.69 -0.73 16.95
CA ARG A 35 5.64 -0.06 17.74
C ARG A 35 6.10 1.24 18.42
N LYS A 36 7.24 1.83 18.01
CA LYS A 36 7.93 2.91 18.73
C LYS A 36 7.64 4.32 18.19
N GLY A 37 7.04 4.45 17.00
CA GLY A 37 6.83 5.75 16.34
C GLY A 37 5.60 6.53 16.81
N LEU A 38 4.41 5.91 16.79
CA LEU A 38 3.15 6.56 17.18
C LEU A 38 2.98 6.81 18.70
N PRO A 39 3.49 5.97 19.62
CA PRO A 39 3.30 6.20 21.07
C PRO A 39 3.97 7.45 21.63
N HIS A 40 4.85 8.11 20.88
CA HIS A 40 5.46 9.37 21.33
C HIS A 40 4.52 10.58 21.15
N PHE A 41 3.44 10.44 20.37
CA PHE A 41 2.53 11.52 19.97
C PHE A 41 1.05 11.24 20.27
N ILE A 42 0.71 10.07 20.80
CA ILE A 42 -0.68 9.64 21.05
C ILE A 42 -0.83 9.25 22.51
N SER A 43 -1.90 9.73 23.16
CA SER A 43 -2.24 9.34 24.54
C SER A 43 -2.38 7.82 24.62
N PRO A 44 -1.92 7.14 25.69
CA PRO A 44 -2.12 5.70 25.88
C PRO A 44 -3.57 5.25 25.68
N ASP A 45 -4.54 6.11 25.98
CA ASP A 45 -5.98 5.85 25.83
C ASP A 45 -6.44 5.74 24.38
N LEU A 46 -5.70 6.35 23.44
CA LEU A 46 -5.97 6.32 22.00
C LEU A 46 -5.17 5.23 21.28
N LEU A 47 -4.13 4.67 21.91
CA LEU A 47 -3.36 3.55 21.36
C LEU A 47 -4.22 2.30 21.16
N SER A 48 -5.22 2.10 22.01
CA SER A 48 -6.17 0.98 21.91
C SER A 48 -7.19 1.14 20.77
N CYS A 49 -7.37 2.35 20.24
CA CYS A 49 -8.27 2.65 19.14
C CYS A 49 -7.57 2.62 17.77
N LEU A 50 -6.23 2.56 17.74
CA LEU A 50 -5.49 2.43 16.51
C LEU A 50 -5.51 0.97 16.04
N PRO A 51 -5.66 0.71 14.73
CA PRO A 51 -5.47 -0.63 14.20
C PRO A 51 -4.07 -1.13 14.56
N SER A 52 -3.97 -2.43 14.90
CA SER A 52 -2.70 -2.98 15.33
C SER A 52 -1.71 -2.98 14.14
N PRO A 53 -0.40 -2.70 14.34
CA PRO A 53 0.56 -2.81 13.25
C PRO A 53 0.79 -4.25 12.76
N GLU A 54 0.25 -5.24 13.46
CA GLU A 54 0.19 -6.64 13.01
C GLU A 54 -0.86 -6.82 11.89
N ASP A 55 -1.87 -5.94 11.82
CA ASP A 55 -2.82 -5.80 10.70
C ASP A 55 -2.19 -5.16 9.43
N SER A 56 -0.85 -5.08 9.36
CA SER A 56 -0.13 -4.66 8.14
C SER A 56 0.50 -5.84 7.40
N ILE A 57 0.53 -7.04 8.00
CA ILE A 57 0.96 -8.28 7.32
C ILE A 57 -0.25 -9.01 6.73
N GLN A 58 -1.38 -9.01 7.43
CA GLN A 58 -2.70 -9.14 6.83
C GLN A 58 -3.31 -7.75 6.84
N CYS A 59 -3.50 -7.13 5.67
CA CYS A 59 -4.27 -5.89 5.60
C CYS A 59 -5.72 -6.16 6.04
N LEU A 60 -5.94 -5.99 7.35
CA LEU A 60 -7.21 -5.69 8.02
C LEU A 60 -8.21 -6.85 8.18
N PRO A 61 -9.04 -6.82 9.25
CA PRO A 61 -10.09 -7.81 9.48
C PRO A 61 -11.09 -7.83 8.31
N GLU A 62 -11.49 -9.04 7.93
CA GLU A 62 -12.34 -9.36 6.79
C GLU A 62 -13.58 -8.45 6.70
N ALA A 63 -13.61 -7.55 5.72
CA ALA A 63 -14.79 -6.75 5.41
C ALA A 63 -15.61 -7.40 4.30
N ASN A 64 -16.74 -8.00 4.66
CA ASN A 64 -17.70 -8.55 3.68
C ASN A 64 -18.36 -7.49 2.77
N SER A 65 -18.10 -6.18 2.96
CA SER A 65 -18.79 -5.13 2.18
C SER A 65 -18.10 -3.77 2.14
N THR A 66 -16.87 -3.65 1.65
CA THR A 66 -16.34 -2.32 1.25
C THR A 66 -17.32 -1.65 0.27
N ASN A 67 -17.63 -0.35 0.45
CA ASN A 67 -18.60 0.39 -0.37
C ASN A 67 -17.88 1.44 -1.25
N LYS A 68 -18.62 2.12 -2.15
CA LYS A 68 -18.03 3.09 -3.11
C LYS A 68 -17.43 4.34 -2.43
N ILE A 69 -17.78 4.57 -1.16
CA ILE A 69 -17.56 5.84 -0.45
C ILE A 69 -16.29 5.78 0.41
N GLY A 70 -15.92 4.60 0.92
CA GLY A 70 -14.71 4.43 1.73
C GLY A 70 -14.38 2.98 2.03
N ALA A 71 -13.21 2.76 2.63
CA ALA A 71 -12.77 1.47 3.11
C ALA A 71 -13.47 1.15 4.45
N SER A 72 -13.90 -0.09 4.63
CA SER A 72 -14.56 -0.53 5.86
C SER A 72 -13.60 -1.39 6.66
N PHE A 73 -13.53 -1.12 7.96
CA PHE A 73 -12.64 -1.78 8.90
C PHE A 73 -13.50 -2.30 10.04
N GLU A 74 -13.35 -3.58 10.39
CA GLU A 74 -13.89 -4.08 11.64
C GLU A 74 -12.96 -3.66 12.78
N THR A 75 -13.53 -3.16 13.87
CA THR A 75 -12.77 -2.80 15.07
C THR A 75 -13.43 -3.47 16.28
N PRO A 76 -12.73 -3.57 17.43
CA PRO A 76 -13.35 -4.01 18.68
C PRO A 76 -14.59 -3.17 19.07
N CYS A 77 -14.70 -1.95 18.56
CA CYS A 77 -15.82 -1.03 18.79
C CYS A 77 -16.90 -1.09 17.68
N GLY A 78 -16.82 -2.08 16.79
CA GLY A 78 -17.71 -2.24 15.65
C GLY A 78 -17.09 -1.74 14.34
N ARG A 79 -17.92 -1.69 13.31
CA ARG A 79 -17.48 -1.38 11.96
C ARG A 79 -17.28 0.13 11.76
N LEU A 80 -16.09 0.50 11.31
CA LEU A 80 -15.74 1.87 10.94
C LEU A 80 -15.60 1.99 9.42
N LEU A 81 -16.26 2.98 8.83
CA LEU A 81 -16.04 3.37 7.44
C LEU A 81 -15.07 4.55 7.44
N ILE A 82 -13.93 4.41 6.77
CA ILE A 82 -12.95 5.49 6.59
C ILE A 82 -12.95 5.91 5.12
N LYS A 83 -13.30 7.16 4.88
CA LYS A 83 -13.27 7.81 3.57
C LYS A 83 -11.86 8.34 3.28
N PRO A 84 -11.50 8.59 2.01
CA PRO A 84 -10.22 9.18 1.65
C PRO A 84 -9.91 10.51 2.37
N VAL A 85 -10.93 11.33 2.64
CA VAL A 85 -10.77 12.57 3.43
C VAL A 85 -10.35 12.30 4.86
N GLU A 86 -11.07 11.43 5.58
CA GLU A 86 -10.78 11.04 6.97
C GLU A 86 -9.40 10.35 7.05
N TYR A 87 -9.09 9.48 6.08
CA TYR A 87 -7.79 8.82 5.97
C TYR A 87 -6.65 9.85 5.80
N THR A 88 -6.82 10.82 4.91
CA THR A 88 -5.80 11.82 4.62
C THR A 88 -5.58 12.78 5.79
N GLU A 89 -6.63 13.08 6.56
CA GLU A 89 -6.54 13.83 7.83
C GLU A 89 -5.71 13.06 8.87
N MET A 90 -5.94 11.76 9.03
CA MET A 90 -5.13 10.90 9.90
C MET A 90 -3.65 10.82 9.47
N ILE A 91 -3.39 10.69 8.17
CA ILE A 91 -2.02 10.72 7.64
C ILE A 91 -1.38 12.08 7.92
N SER A 92 -2.10 13.18 7.73
CA SER A 92 -1.58 14.52 7.99
C SER A 92 -1.27 14.76 9.47
N SER A 93 -2.04 14.17 10.39
CA SER A 93 -1.80 14.30 11.83
C SER A 93 -0.58 13.50 12.30
N THR A 94 -0.31 12.34 11.69
CA THR A 94 0.85 11.49 12.01
C THR A 94 2.17 11.98 11.40
N ARG A 95 2.09 12.89 10.41
CA ARG A 95 3.23 13.51 9.72
C ARG A 95 4.30 12.52 9.24
N PRO A 96 3.94 11.44 8.52
CA PRO A 96 4.91 10.42 8.14
C PRO A 96 5.87 10.93 7.06
N GLU A 97 7.08 10.36 7.00
CA GLU A 97 8.02 10.62 5.90
C GLU A 97 7.56 9.97 4.58
N LEU A 98 6.79 8.88 4.68
CA LEU A 98 6.26 8.08 3.58
C LEU A 98 4.92 7.46 3.98
N TRP A 99 3.96 7.44 3.06
CA TRP A 99 2.65 6.82 3.28
C TRP A 99 2.10 6.27 1.97
N ALA A 100 1.20 5.29 2.05
CA ALA A 100 0.53 4.71 0.89
C ALA A 100 -0.92 5.21 0.81
N THR A 101 -1.47 5.35 -0.39
CA THR A 101 -2.89 5.72 -0.54
C THR A 101 -3.81 4.59 -0.11
N LEU A 102 -5.05 4.94 0.27
CA LEU A 102 -6.07 3.98 0.65
C LEU A 102 -6.32 2.94 -0.46
N ALA A 103 -6.50 1.68 -0.09
CA ALA A 103 -6.69 0.57 -1.01
C ALA A 103 -7.85 -0.34 -0.59
N ASP A 104 -8.53 -0.95 -1.57
CA ASP A 104 -9.51 -2.01 -1.35
C ASP A 104 -8.81 -3.33 -1.70
N GLU A 105 -8.22 -3.98 -0.71
CA GLU A 105 -7.58 -5.29 -0.88
C GLU A 105 -8.62 -6.42 -0.81
N VAL A 106 -8.38 -7.47 -1.58
CA VAL A 106 -9.29 -8.62 -1.68
C VAL A 106 -8.51 -9.92 -1.65
N PRO A 107 -9.07 -10.98 -1.02
CA PRO A 107 -8.45 -12.29 -1.04
C PRO A 107 -8.55 -12.96 -2.41
N ALA A 108 -7.75 -14.00 -2.62
CA ALA A 108 -7.63 -14.71 -3.90
C ALA A 108 -8.96 -15.31 -4.41
N TRP A 109 -9.88 -15.68 -3.52
CA TRP A 109 -11.13 -16.37 -3.85
C TRP A 109 -12.32 -15.46 -4.17
N VAL A 110 -12.12 -14.14 -4.30
CA VAL A 110 -13.22 -13.25 -4.72
C VAL A 110 -13.55 -13.42 -6.20
N SER A 111 -14.81 -13.14 -6.57
CA SER A 111 -15.19 -13.09 -7.99
C SER A 111 -14.41 -12.01 -8.76
N ASP A 112 -14.18 -12.23 -10.06
CA ASP A 112 -13.54 -11.26 -10.96
C ASP A 112 -14.20 -9.88 -10.90
N LYS A 113 -15.55 -9.86 -10.83
CA LYS A 113 -16.33 -8.63 -10.69
C LYS A 113 -15.98 -7.87 -9.41
N ARG A 114 -15.80 -8.56 -8.28
CA ARG A 114 -15.41 -7.94 -6.99
C ARG A 114 -13.98 -7.45 -7.02
N ASN A 115 -13.06 -8.18 -7.66
CA ASN A 115 -11.67 -7.78 -7.82
C ASN A 115 -11.54 -6.52 -8.69
N LYS A 116 -12.22 -6.50 -9.85
CA LYS A 116 -12.28 -5.33 -10.73
C LYS A 116 -12.82 -4.10 -10.01
N THR A 117 -13.89 -4.27 -9.22
CA THR A 117 -14.44 -3.20 -8.37
C THR A 117 -13.42 -2.70 -7.33
N SER A 118 -12.60 -3.59 -6.78
CA SER A 118 -11.53 -3.26 -5.84
C SER A 118 -10.48 -2.35 -6.46
N VAL A 119 -10.02 -2.70 -7.67
CA VAL A 119 -9.06 -1.91 -8.43
C VAL A 119 -9.65 -0.54 -8.78
N ASP A 120 -10.90 -0.50 -9.26
CA ASP A 120 -11.58 0.76 -9.61
C ASP A 120 -11.68 1.71 -8.40
N ARG A 121 -12.00 1.17 -7.21
CA ARG A 121 -12.05 1.94 -5.97
C ARG A 121 -10.68 2.44 -5.54
N THR A 122 -9.66 1.58 -5.62
CA THR A 122 -8.29 1.93 -5.24
C THR A 122 -7.76 3.08 -6.10
N ILE A 123 -7.99 3.04 -7.42
CA ILE A 123 -7.60 4.13 -8.33
C ILE A 123 -8.40 5.42 -8.01
N LYS A 124 -9.71 5.30 -7.77
CA LYS A 124 -10.53 6.45 -7.38
C LYS A 124 -10.05 7.09 -6.08
N TRP A 125 -9.74 6.28 -5.06
CA TRP A 125 -9.26 6.78 -3.77
C TRP A 125 -7.84 7.34 -3.88
N LEU A 126 -6.98 6.81 -4.75
CA LEU A 126 -5.69 7.41 -5.09
C LEU A 126 -5.88 8.84 -5.61
N ASP A 127 -6.77 9.04 -6.58
CA ASP A 127 -7.03 10.36 -7.15
C ASP A 127 -7.59 11.33 -6.09
N GLU A 128 -8.48 10.86 -5.22
CA GLU A 128 -9.01 11.64 -4.08
C GLU A 128 -7.89 12.01 -3.08
N CYS A 129 -7.05 11.05 -2.68
CA CYS A 129 -5.94 11.28 -1.74
C CYS A 129 -4.90 12.27 -2.29
N ILE A 130 -4.57 12.18 -3.59
CA ILE A 130 -3.67 13.13 -4.26
C ILE A 130 -4.31 14.52 -4.30
N SER A 131 -5.62 14.61 -4.57
CA SER A 131 -6.33 15.90 -4.66
C SER A 131 -6.37 16.65 -3.33
N LEU A 132 -6.44 15.91 -2.22
CA LEU A 132 -6.43 16.47 -0.87
C LEU A 132 -5.04 16.99 -0.44
N SER A 133 -3.97 16.57 -1.11
CA SER A 133 -2.59 17.04 -0.90
C SER A 133 -2.19 17.14 0.58
N PRO A 134 -2.09 16.01 1.31
CA PRO A 134 -1.73 16.01 2.72
C PRO A 134 -0.42 16.75 2.97
N ALA A 135 -0.33 17.37 4.15
CA ALA A 135 0.72 18.32 4.48
C ALA A 135 2.15 17.73 4.57
N SER A 136 2.29 16.40 4.49
CA SER A 136 3.56 15.72 4.77
C SER A 136 3.73 14.39 4.06
N GLY A 137 4.99 14.06 3.77
CA GLY A 137 5.42 12.73 3.38
C GLY A 137 5.34 12.47 1.88
N ALA A 138 6.10 11.47 1.45
CA ALA A 138 6.08 10.98 0.08
C ALA A 138 4.93 10.00 -0.13
N VAL A 139 4.08 10.29 -1.12
CA VAL A 139 2.89 9.49 -1.44
C VAL A 139 3.28 8.27 -2.28
N PHE A 140 2.90 7.09 -1.83
CA PHE A 140 3.01 5.84 -2.59
C PHE A 140 1.63 5.44 -3.11
N GLY A 141 1.51 5.24 -4.41
CA GLY A 141 0.26 4.79 -5.01
C GLY A 141 0.05 3.30 -4.74
N ALA A 142 -1.09 2.95 -4.17
CA ALA A 142 -1.43 1.57 -3.87
C ALA A 142 -1.82 0.78 -5.13
N ILE A 143 -1.28 -0.43 -5.26
CA ILE A 143 -1.53 -1.35 -6.37
C ILE A 143 -2.11 -2.64 -5.80
N VAL A 144 -3.32 -2.97 -6.23
CA VAL A 144 -4.07 -4.17 -5.87
C VAL A 144 -4.45 -4.95 -7.14
N GLY A 145 -5.24 -6.02 -7.00
CA GLY A 145 -5.69 -6.84 -8.13
C GLY A 145 -5.83 -8.33 -7.82
N GLY A 146 -5.78 -8.73 -6.54
CA GLY A 146 -5.91 -10.12 -6.12
C GLY A 146 -4.96 -11.05 -6.87
N SER A 147 -5.48 -12.22 -7.24
CA SER A 147 -4.79 -13.24 -8.05
C SER A 147 -5.01 -13.09 -9.57
N SER A 148 -5.42 -11.92 -10.06
CA SER A 148 -5.59 -11.67 -11.50
C SER A 148 -4.39 -10.90 -12.07
N LEU A 149 -3.67 -11.52 -13.01
CA LEU A 149 -2.57 -10.88 -13.75
C LEU A 149 -3.03 -9.62 -14.51
N GLU A 150 -4.23 -9.67 -15.08
CA GLU A 150 -4.81 -8.55 -15.84
C GLU A 150 -5.09 -7.37 -14.91
N GLU A 151 -5.76 -7.62 -13.78
CA GLU A 151 -6.12 -6.56 -12.83
C GLU A 151 -4.88 -5.97 -12.13
N ARG A 152 -3.87 -6.80 -11.83
CA ARG A 152 -2.57 -6.36 -11.33
C ARG A 152 -1.87 -5.41 -12.29
N ARG A 153 -1.79 -5.79 -13.57
CA ARG A 153 -1.19 -4.96 -14.63
C ARG A 153 -2.00 -3.67 -14.84
N ARG A 154 -3.33 -3.77 -14.91
CA ARG A 154 -4.24 -2.63 -15.09
C ARG A 154 -4.07 -1.61 -13.97
N CYS A 155 -4.08 -2.06 -12.72
CA CYS A 155 -3.89 -1.19 -11.56
C CYS A 155 -2.51 -0.52 -11.62
N ALA A 156 -1.45 -1.28 -11.88
CA ALA A 156 -0.10 -0.73 -11.99
C ALA A 156 0.04 0.34 -13.08
N GLN A 157 -0.52 0.11 -14.27
CA GLN A 157 -0.52 1.06 -15.37
C GLN A 157 -1.26 2.35 -15.01
N GLU A 158 -2.47 2.24 -14.44
CA GLU A 158 -3.25 3.41 -14.02
C GLU A 158 -2.51 4.22 -12.95
N VAL A 159 -2.01 3.57 -11.90
CA VAL A 159 -1.26 4.24 -10.83
C VAL A 159 0.04 4.87 -11.35
N ALA A 160 0.70 4.27 -12.34
CA ALA A 160 1.92 4.81 -12.94
C ALA A 160 1.73 6.17 -13.62
N THR A 161 0.53 6.46 -14.14
CA THR A 161 0.20 7.75 -14.76
C THR A 161 0.00 8.88 -13.75
N ARG A 162 -0.18 8.57 -12.45
CA ARG A 162 -0.41 9.56 -11.40
C ARG A 162 0.90 10.10 -10.80
N LYS A 163 0.82 11.29 -10.21
CA LYS A 163 1.95 11.94 -9.54
C LYS A 163 2.23 11.35 -8.15
N VAL A 164 2.76 10.12 -8.13
CA VAL A 164 3.21 9.42 -6.92
C VAL A 164 4.74 9.36 -6.83
N SER A 165 5.26 9.30 -5.60
CA SER A 165 6.69 9.21 -5.31
C SER A 165 7.24 7.78 -5.38
N GLY A 166 6.36 6.78 -5.28
CA GLY A 166 6.66 5.37 -5.37
C GLY A 166 5.40 4.53 -5.46
N TYR A 167 5.58 3.22 -5.47
CA TYR A 167 4.49 2.26 -5.64
C TYR A 167 4.42 1.32 -4.44
N TRP A 168 3.24 1.16 -3.87
CA TRP A 168 2.97 0.21 -2.80
C TRP A 168 2.18 -0.96 -3.38
N VAL A 169 2.72 -2.17 -3.32
CA VAL A 169 2.12 -3.39 -3.86
C VAL A 169 1.54 -4.18 -2.70
N GLY A 170 0.22 -4.20 -2.60
CA GLY A 170 -0.53 -4.87 -1.53
C GLY A 170 -1.34 -6.06 -2.01
N GLY A 171 -2.13 -6.65 -1.13
CA GLY A 171 -3.04 -7.76 -1.42
C GLY A 171 -2.33 -9.05 -1.83
N LEU A 172 -1.09 -9.24 -1.39
CA LEU A 172 -0.34 -10.49 -1.51
C LEU A 172 -0.30 -11.15 -0.13
N GLY A 173 -0.20 -12.47 -0.09
CA GLY A 173 -0.37 -13.28 1.11
C GLY A 173 -1.84 -13.48 1.51
N LEU A 174 -2.80 -13.12 0.66
CA LEU A 174 -4.24 -13.18 0.95
C LEU A 174 -4.93 -14.37 0.25
N GLY A 175 -4.21 -15.49 0.16
CA GLY A 175 -4.72 -16.76 -0.36
C GLY A 175 -4.12 -17.19 -1.69
N GLU A 176 -3.28 -16.39 -2.35
CA GLU A 176 -2.54 -16.86 -3.52
C GLU A 176 -1.47 -17.88 -3.11
N SER A 177 -1.20 -18.84 -3.98
CA SER A 177 -0.13 -19.81 -3.75
C SER A 177 1.25 -19.17 -3.95
N MET A 178 2.27 -19.78 -3.34
CA MET A 178 3.67 -19.36 -3.52
C MET A 178 4.11 -19.41 -4.99
N ASP A 179 3.54 -20.32 -5.79
CA ASP A 179 3.86 -20.52 -7.20
C ASP A 179 3.23 -19.46 -8.11
N GLU A 180 2.07 -18.91 -7.75
CA GLU A 180 1.40 -17.84 -8.51
C GLU A 180 2.06 -16.47 -8.30
N ARG A 181 2.66 -16.27 -7.13
CA ARG A 181 3.18 -14.97 -6.69
C ARG A 181 4.22 -14.35 -7.64
N PRO A 182 5.21 -15.08 -8.18
CA PRO A 182 6.17 -14.51 -9.12
C PRO A 182 5.49 -13.92 -10.37
N ALA A 183 4.47 -14.61 -10.92
CA ALA A 183 3.75 -14.13 -12.09
C ALA A 183 2.96 -12.84 -11.78
N LEU A 184 2.30 -12.80 -10.61
CA LEU A 184 1.57 -11.61 -10.14
C LEU A 184 2.48 -10.41 -9.94
N LEU A 185 3.66 -10.62 -9.34
CA LEU A 185 4.66 -9.57 -9.13
C LEU A 185 5.24 -9.07 -10.46
N ASN A 186 5.57 -9.98 -11.39
CA ASN A 186 6.08 -9.61 -12.70
C ASN A 186 5.08 -8.76 -13.49
N ALA A 187 3.78 -9.12 -13.46
CA ALA A 187 2.73 -8.35 -14.11
C ALA A 187 2.64 -6.90 -13.61
N VAL A 188 2.94 -6.66 -12.33
CA VAL A 188 3.05 -5.31 -11.75
C VAL A 188 4.36 -4.65 -12.17
N ILE A 189 5.49 -5.32 -11.99
CA ILE A 189 6.84 -4.77 -12.21
C ILE A 189 7.03 -4.28 -13.64
N GLU A 190 6.57 -5.04 -14.63
CA GLU A 190 6.67 -4.70 -16.06
C GLU A 190 5.88 -3.43 -16.43
N ALA A 191 4.83 -3.11 -15.67
CA ALA A 191 3.98 -1.95 -15.90
C ALA A 191 4.49 -0.68 -15.20
N LEU A 192 5.50 -0.78 -14.35
CA LEU A 192 5.94 0.33 -13.50
C LEU A 192 7.26 0.95 -13.97
N PRO A 193 7.34 2.30 -13.98
CA PRO A 193 8.59 3.01 -14.18
C PRO A 193 9.73 2.51 -13.29
N GLU A 194 10.92 2.51 -13.85
CA GLU A 194 12.13 1.96 -13.28
C GLU A 194 12.81 2.92 -12.29
N GLU A 195 12.51 4.21 -12.39
CA GLU A 195 13.13 5.29 -11.63
C GLU A 195 12.49 5.50 -10.25
N LYS A 196 11.39 4.80 -9.97
CA LYS A 196 10.66 4.92 -8.70
C LYS A 196 10.79 3.64 -7.85
N PRO A 197 10.81 3.78 -6.52
CA PRO A 197 10.88 2.64 -5.62
C PRO A 197 9.54 1.91 -5.57
N ARG A 198 9.63 0.61 -5.29
CA ARG A 198 8.51 -0.33 -5.18
C ARG A 198 8.58 -0.95 -3.79
N LEU A 199 7.54 -0.78 -3.00
CA LEU A 199 7.39 -1.34 -1.65
C LEU A 199 6.37 -2.47 -1.72
N ILE A 200 6.78 -3.69 -1.41
CA ILE A 200 5.88 -4.85 -1.38
C ILE A 200 5.47 -5.10 0.07
N CYS A 201 4.16 -5.25 0.31
CA CYS A 201 3.59 -5.49 1.64
C CYS A 201 3.09 -6.94 1.76
N GLY A 202 3.10 -7.49 2.97
CA GLY A 202 2.55 -8.83 3.26
C GLY A 202 3.48 -10.02 2.95
N LEU A 203 4.72 -9.79 2.53
CA LEU A 203 5.71 -10.83 2.28
C LEU A 203 6.87 -10.75 3.28
N GLY A 204 7.33 -11.89 3.80
CA GLY A 204 8.42 -11.89 4.78
C GLY A 204 9.15 -13.22 5.01
N LEU A 205 8.74 -14.30 4.34
CA LEU A 205 9.49 -15.56 4.40
C LEU A 205 10.71 -15.49 3.46
N PRO A 206 11.92 -15.86 3.91
CA PRO A 206 13.12 -15.94 3.08
C PRO A 206 13.02 -16.94 1.92
#